data_AF-A0A3Q4N7C2-F1
#
_entry.id   AF-A0A3Q4N7C2-F1
#
_cell.length_a   1.000
_cell.length_b   1.000
_cell.length_c   1.000
_cell.angle_alpha   90.00
_cell.angle_beta   90.00
_cell.angle_gamma   90.00
#
_symmetry.space_group_name_H-M   'P 1'
#
loop_
_entity.id
_entity.type
_entity.pdbx_description
1 polymer ?
#
loop_
_entity_poly.entity_id
_entity_poly.type
_entity_poly.pdbx_seq_one_letter_code
_entity_poly.pdbx_strand_id
1 'polypeptide(L)'
;PTCVGTRRKRGTQLSPFKVPDGNSIFLLRVNEREDRKEVCERAFKSDFIFFSSSFPQLSVMTKRSEILRMDEAIAKEEKLLKHLERSIERDNIRFEEFLRENEKKSVEARTMYEQEARSTQEKNNEIRRLTAEILTIKSELARFEEILVDYKNYKDLLFKLSPPEWQEAQRSNVISCKGTKEDQNRELKDTDEPELYFTDPQQLLDLMTELTEQNLSLIQNSTRVEETLEQLQQIHRCTKLHLVTFTGPCNHFAYPQDVLLDALSEKVAEVHRSCVDDRMTKLNTLEKLTNIEKRLSLLLQSLESIPEEKLELMKKIKDSERRTRYCVPQWLNAPPSAHLAIEFFTCKKTS
;
A
#
# COMPACT_ATOMS: atom_id res chain seq x y z
N PRO A 1 -48.71 112.40 94.87
CA PRO A 1 -48.04 113.34 95.79
C PRO A 1 -48.17 114.79 95.30
N THR A 2 -48.96 115.57 96.06
CA THR A 2 -48.93 117.03 96.23
C THR A 2 -49.17 117.98 95.04
N CYS A 3 -50.40 118.49 95.06
CA CYS A 3 -50.89 119.80 94.63
C CYS A 3 -49.95 120.98 94.91
N VAL A 4 -49.96 122.01 94.04
CA VAL A 4 -50.16 123.46 94.30
C VAL A 4 -50.48 124.08 92.90
N GLY A 5 -51.47 124.92 92.62
CA GLY A 5 -52.21 125.88 93.41
C GLY A 5 -52.05 127.29 92.81
N THR A 6 -52.99 127.66 91.92
CA THR A 6 -53.54 129.02 91.71
C THR A 6 -52.64 130.26 91.55
N ARG A 7 -52.83 131.02 90.45
CA ARG A 7 -53.44 132.38 90.53
C ARG A 7 -53.79 132.97 89.16
N ARG A 8 -55.09 133.18 88.94
CA ARG A 8 -55.65 134.12 87.94
C ARG A 8 -55.43 135.55 88.42
N LYS A 9 -54.93 136.44 87.54
CA LYS A 9 -55.14 137.89 87.62
C LYS A 9 -56.12 138.33 86.52
N ARG A 10 -57.19 138.98 86.99
CA ARG A 10 -58.13 139.87 86.26
C ARG A 10 -57.30 140.91 85.48
N GLY A 11 -57.58 141.33 84.26
CA GLY A 11 -58.84 141.51 83.56
C GLY A 11 -58.81 142.95 83.04
N THR A 12 -58.65 143.15 81.73
CA THR A 12 -58.91 144.42 81.05
C THR A 12 -59.87 144.10 79.91
N GLN A 13 -61.15 144.41 80.12
CA GLN A 13 -62.12 144.46 79.03
C GLN A 13 -61.74 145.62 78.11
N LEU A 14 -61.49 145.31 76.83
CA LEU A 14 -61.60 146.22 75.71
C LEU A 14 -62.39 145.50 74.61
N SER A 15 -63.20 146.27 73.87
CA SER A 15 -64.46 145.92 73.21
C SER A 15 -64.44 144.74 72.20
N PRO A 16 -65.55 143.97 72.05
CA PRO A 16 -65.68 142.82 71.13
C PRO A 16 -65.82 143.19 69.64
N PHE A 17 -65.85 144.47 69.29
CA PHE A 17 -65.94 144.95 67.90
C PHE A 17 -64.79 145.92 67.61
N LYS A 18 -63.63 145.35 67.25
CA LYS A 18 -62.59 146.05 66.51
C LYS A 18 -62.25 145.16 65.32
N VAL A 19 -62.82 145.51 64.17
CA VAL A 19 -62.54 144.84 62.89
C VAL A 19 -61.04 145.06 62.60
N PRO A 20 -60.22 144.01 62.47
CA PRO A 20 -58.85 144.14 62.00
C PRO A 20 -58.88 144.67 60.57
N ASP A 21 -58.01 145.64 60.25
CA ASP A 21 -57.93 146.27 58.93
C ASP A 21 -58.05 145.25 57.79
N GLY A 22 -58.91 145.56 56.80
CA GLY A 22 -59.35 144.67 55.72
C GLY A 22 -58.23 144.09 54.84
N ASN A 23 -56.98 144.52 55.02
CA ASN A 23 -55.82 143.95 54.36
C ASN A 23 -55.18 142.76 55.11
N SER A 24 -55.42 142.58 56.41
CA SER A 24 -54.71 141.57 57.23
C SER A 24 -55.30 140.16 57.11
N ILE A 25 -56.63 140.03 56.93
CA ILE A 25 -57.29 138.72 56.83
C ILE A 25 -57.04 138.03 55.48
N PHE A 26 -56.88 138.82 54.41
CA PHE A 26 -56.52 138.30 53.09
C PHE A 26 -55.03 137.94 53.04
N LEU A 27 -54.14 138.72 53.69
CA LEU A 27 -52.71 138.42 53.75
C LEU A 27 -52.40 137.14 54.55
N LEU A 28 -53.08 136.87 55.66
CA LEU A 28 -52.84 135.63 56.43
C LEU A 28 -53.32 134.37 55.68
N ARG A 29 -54.44 134.44 54.95
CA ARG A 29 -54.98 133.30 54.20
C ARG A 29 -54.28 133.08 52.86
N VAL A 30 -53.75 134.15 52.26
CA VAL A 30 -52.85 134.08 51.11
C VAL A 30 -51.49 133.54 51.57
N ASN A 31 -50.90 134.04 52.67
CA ASN A 31 -49.67 133.48 53.24
C ASN A 31 -49.81 132.01 53.62
N GLU A 32 -50.87 131.57 54.31
CA GLU A 32 -51.04 130.14 54.63
C GLU A 32 -51.27 129.23 53.41
N ARG A 33 -51.77 129.78 52.29
CA ARG A 33 -51.87 129.04 51.02
C ARG A 33 -50.56 129.08 50.26
N GLU A 34 -49.83 130.20 50.28
CA GLU A 34 -48.53 130.35 49.65
C GLU A 34 -47.46 129.55 50.40
N ASP A 35 -47.47 129.55 51.74
CA ASP A 35 -46.65 128.69 52.60
C ASP A 35 -46.98 127.21 52.38
N ARG A 36 -48.27 126.84 52.25
CA ARG A 36 -48.63 125.44 51.91
C ARG A 36 -48.20 125.06 50.50
N LYS A 37 -48.34 125.95 49.51
CA LYS A 37 -47.83 125.74 48.16
C LYS A 37 -46.31 125.63 48.17
N GLU A 38 -45.60 126.49 48.88
CA GLU A 38 -44.14 126.47 48.98
C GLU A 38 -43.63 125.22 49.70
N VAL A 39 -44.30 124.77 50.77
CA VAL A 39 -43.96 123.51 51.46
C VAL A 39 -44.22 122.33 50.53
N CYS A 40 -45.34 122.33 49.81
CA CYS A 40 -45.65 121.28 48.84
C CYS A 40 -44.66 121.29 47.65
N GLU A 41 -44.24 122.47 47.18
CA GLU A 41 -43.27 122.65 46.10
C GLU A 41 -41.84 122.32 46.55
N ARG A 42 -41.46 122.67 47.79
CA ARG A 42 -40.19 122.24 48.39
C ARG A 42 -40.15 120.74 48.59
N ALA A 43 -41.26 120.11 49.02
CA ALA A 43 -41.37 118.66 49.10
C ALA A 43 -41.24 118.03 47.71
N PHE A 44 -41.95 118.54 46.70
CA PHE A 44 -41.85 118.03 45.33
C PHE A 44 -40.45 118.20 44.71
N LYS A 45 -39.80 119.35 44.93
CA LYS A 45 -38.42 119.59 44.50
C LYS A 45 -37.43 118.68 45.23
N SER A 46 -37.60 118.49 46.54
CA SER A 46 -36.79 117.55 47.32
C SER A 46 -36.94 116.12 46.80
N ASP A 47 -38.17 115.67 46.57
CA ASP A 47 -38.47 114.33 46.04
C ASP A 47 -37.98 114.16 44.59
N PHE A 48 -38.11 115.18 43.75
CA PHE A 48 -37.61 115.18 42.38
C PHE A 48 -36.09 115.15 42.32
N ILE A 49 -35.40 115.94 43.15
CA ILE A 49 -33.94 115.94 43.24
C ILE A 49 -33.46 114.61 43.82
N PHE A 50 -34.11 114.08 44.85
CA PHE A 50 -33.81 112.76 45.40
C PHE A 50 -33.98 111.66 44.34
N PHE A 51 -35.07 111.66 43.58
CA PHE A 51 -35.32 110.69 42.51
C PHE A 51 -34.34 110.85 41.34
N SER A 52 -34.12 112.09 40.86
CA SER A 52 -33.21 112.40 39.76
C SER A 52 -31.75 112.04 40.07
N SER A 53 -31.31 112.23 41.33
CA SER A 53 -29.94 111.91 41.76
C SER A 53 -29.75 110.45 42.19
N SER A 54 -30.75 109.81 42.80
CA SER A 54 -30.62 108.46 43.39
C SER A 54 -31.03 107.33 42.45
N PHE A 55 -31.99 107.55 41.54
CA PHE A 55 -32.49 106.50 40.64
C PHE A 55 -31.44 105.99 39.63
N PRO A 56 -30.64 106.85 38.96
CA PRO A 56 -29.57 106.38 38.09
C PRO A 56 -28.50 105.58 38.84
N GLN A 57 -28.16 106.00 40.07
CA GLN A 57 -27.19 105.28 40.92
C GLN A 57 -27.69 103.90 41.30
N LEU A 58 -28.98 103.76 41.66
CA LEU A 58 -29.60 102.48 41.95
C LEU A 58 -29.60 101.55 40.72
N SER A 59 -29.95 102.08 39.54
CA SER A 59 -29.91 101.34 38.27
C SER A 59 -28.50 100.84 37.93
N VAL A 60 -27.48 101.70 38.07
CA VAL A 60 -26.07 101.34 37.85
C VAL A 60 -25.62 100.29 38.87
N MET A 61 -26.00 100.40 40.15
CA MET A 61 -25.68 99.41 41.17
C MET A 61 -26.31 98.04 40.87
N THR A 62 -27.57 98.01 40.41
CA THR A 62 -28.23 96.77 39.96
C THR A 62 -27.52 96.17 38.75
N LYS A 63 -27.18 96.98 37.74
CA LYS A 63 -26.45 96.49 36.56
C LYS A 63 -25.05 95.99 36.87
N ARG A 64 -24.31 96.68 37.76
CA ARG A 64 -23.00 96.21 38.24
C ARG A 64 -23.12 94.88 39.00
N SER A 65 -24.15 94.73 39.84
CA SER A 65 -24.40 93.47 40.55
C SER A 65 -24.76 92.33 39.60
N GLU A 66 -25.51 92.63 38.54
CA GLU A 66 -25.86 91.68 37.48
C GLU A 66 -24.62 91.27 36.65
N ILE A 67 -23.75 92.22 36.29
CA ILE A 67 -22.46 91.96 35.63
C ILE A 67 -21.60 91.05 36.49
N LEU A 68 -21.43 91.36 37.79
CA LEU A 68 -20.64 90.52 38.70
C LEU A 68 -21.20 89.09 38.79
N ARG A 69 -22.53 88.93 38.81
CA ARG A 69 -23.17 87.60 38.79
C ARG A 69 -22.89 86.85 37.49
N MET A 70 -22.89 87.55 36.35
CA MET A 70 -22.56 86.97 35.05
C MET A 70 -21.07 86.59 34.97
N ASP A 71 -20.17 87.45 35.44
CA ASP A 71 -18.73 87.17 35.50
C ASP A 71 -18.43 85.95 36.39
N GLU A 72 -19.14 85.81 37.52
CA GLU A 72 -19.03 84.63 38.37
C GLU A 72 -19.54 83.35 37.67
N ALA A 73 -20.63 83.47 36.89
CA ALA A 73 -21.15 82.37 36.08
C ALA A 73 -20.17 81.97 34.96
N ILE A 74 -19.60 82.95 34.25
CA ILE A 74 -18.56 82.73 33.23
C ILE A 74 -17.35 82.06 33.86
N ALA A 75 -16.86 82.54 35.01
CA ALA A 75 -15.71 81.94 35.69
C ALA A 75 -15.98 80.49 36.16
N LYS A 76 -17.23 80.15 36.51
CA LYS A 76 -17.63 78.76 36.82
C LYS A 76 -17.62 77.90 35.55
N GLU A 77 -18.22 78.38 34.47
CA GLU A 77 -18.23 77.68 33.16
C GLU A 77 -16.82 77.49 32.59
N GLU A 78 -15.97 78.51 32.63
CA GLU A 78 -14.57 78.43 32.18
C GLU A 78 -13.77 77.38 32.97
N LYS A 79 -13.99 77.28 34.29
CA LYS A 79 -13.36 76.25 35.12
C LYS A 79 -13.84 74.85 34.74
N LEU A 80 -15.13 74.69 34.48
CA LEU A 80 -15.70 73.42 34.02
C LEU A 80 -15.15 73.05 32.64
N LEU A 81 -15.16 73.98 31.69
CA LEU A 81 -14.62 73.77 30.35
C LEU A 81 -13.15 73.34 30.41
N LYS A 82 -12.33 74.06 31.18
CA LYS A 82 -10.91 73.71 31.36
C LYS A 82 -10.71 72.37 32.06
N HIS A 83 -11.64 71.94 32.91
CA HIS A 83 -11.58 70.62 33.53
C HIS A 83 -11.91 69.51 32.53
N LEU A 84 -12.97 69.71 31.73
CA LEU A 84 -13.39 68.79 30.68
C LEU A 84 -12.34 68.67 29.57
N GLU A 85 -11.78 69.79 29.12
CA GLU A 85 -10.68 69.83 28.14
C GLU A 85 -9.49 68.99 28.63
N ARG A 86 -9.05 69.19 29.87
CA ARG A 86 -8.00 68.36 30.48
C ARG A 86 -8.40 66.89 30.62
N SER A 87 -9.69 66.57 30.75
CA SER A 87 -10.15 65.18 30.80
C SER A 87 -10.07 64.53 29.43
N ILE A 88 -10.59 65.20 28.39
CA ILE A 88 -10.53 64.74 27.01
C ILE A 88 -9.07 64.56 26.58
N GLU A 89 -8.19 65.50 26.91
CA GLU A 89 -6.77 65.40 26.58
C GLU A 89 -6.11 64.17 27.23
N ARG A 90 -6.39 63.91 28.51
CA ARG A 90 -5.91 62.70 29.19
C ARG A 90 -6.44 61.43 28.54
N ASP A 91 -7.71 61.43 28.15
CA ASP A 91 -8.34 60.27 27.53
C ASP A 91 -7.80 60.06 26.10
N ASN A 92 -7.56 61.11 25.33
CA ASN A 92 -6.90 61.06 24.02
C ASN A 92 -5.50 60.43 24.13
N ILE A 93 -4.68 60.89 25.08
CA ILE A 93 -3.35 60.31 25.31
C ILE A 93 -3.46 58.81 25.65
N ARG A 94 -4.40 58.44 26.53
CA ARG A 94 -4.64 57.02 26.88
C ARG A 94 -5.07 56.20 25.66
N PHE A 95 -5.90 56.75 24.79
CA PHE A 95 -6.32 56.06 23.56
C PHE A 95 -5.16 55.88 22.59
N GLU A 96 -4.30 56.89 22.42
CA GLU A 96 -3.11 56.77 21.57
C GLU A 96 -2.12 55.73 22.12
N GLU A 97 -1.89 55.72 23.43
CA GLU A 97 -1.09 54.69 24.10
C GLU A 97 -1.69 53.30 23.90
N PHE A 98 -3.00 53.17 24.02
CA PHE A 98 -3.72 51.91 23.78
C PHE A 98 -3.57 51.42 22.34
N LEU A 99 -3.72 52.30 21.34
CA LEU A 99 -3.55 51.95 19.94
C LEU A 99 -2.12 51.51 19.65
N ARG A 100 -1.13 52.23 20.17
CA ARG A 100 0.29 51.87 20.03
C ARG A 100 0.61 50.52 20.64
N GLU A 101 0.09 50.24 21.84
CA GLU A 101 0.30 48.96 22.51
C GLU A 101 -0.43 47.81 21.79
N ASN A 102 -1.61 48.06 21.22
CA ASN A 102 -2.32 47.07 20.41
C ASN A 102 -1.55 46.74 19.11
N GLU A 103 -1.08 47.77 18.40
CA GLU A 103 -0.27 47.61 17.19
C GLU A 103 1.03 46.85 17.51
N LYS A 104 1.71 47.24 18.59
CA LYS A 104 2.91 46.54 19.08
C LYS A 104 2.63 45.06 19.35
N LYS A 105 1.58 44.73 20.11
CA LYS A 105 1.19 43.33 20.39
C LYS A 105 0.84 42.56 19.12
N SER A 106 0.17 43.20 18.17
CA SER A 106 -0.17 42.60 16.89
C SER A 106 1.09 42.29 16.06
N VAL A 107 2.04 43.22 16.02
CA VAL A 107 3.32 43.02 15.33
C VAL A 107 4.14 41.93 16.02
N GLU A 108 4.26 41.96 17.35
CA GLU A 108 4.96 40.93 18.13
C GLU A 108 4.36 39.54 17.86
N ALA A 109 3.04 39.39 17.95
CA ALA A 109 2.36 38.15 17.62
C ALA A 109 2.68 37.69 16.19
N ARG A 110 2.58 38.58 15.20
CA ARG A 110 2.92 38.27 13.81
C ARG A 110 4.37 37.82 13.65
N THR A 111 5.34 38.51 14.25
CA THR A 111 6.76 38.16 14.14
C THR A 111 7.05 36.79 14.75
N MET A 112 6.42 36.44 15.87
CA MET A 112 6.53 35.12 16.49
C MET A 112 5.99 34.02 15.57
N TYR A 113 4.81 34.22 14.97
CA TYR A 113 4.26 33.28 13.99
C TYR A 113 5.16 33.14 12.76
N GLU A 114 5.69 34.24 12.22
CA GLU A 114 6.61 34.19 11.08
C GLU A 114 7.91 33.47 11.42
N GLN A 115 8.46 33.67 12.62
CA GLN A 115 9.66 32.99 13.08
C GLN A 115 9.42 31.48 13.28
N GLU A 116 8.29 31.09 13.88
CA GLU A 116 7.92 29.69 14.05
C GLU A 116 7.69 29.00 12.70
N ALA A 117 7.03 29.68 11.75
CA ALA A 117 6.86 29.18 10.39
C ALA A 117 8.20 28.99 9.67
N ARG A 118 9.14 29.95 9.79
CA ARG A 118 10.51 29.81 9.25
C ARG A 118 11.26 28.65 9.88
N SER A 119 11.25 28.54 11.21
CA SER A 119 11.93 27.45 11.92
C SER A 119 11.37 26.09 11.52
N THR A 120 10.04 25.96 11.43
CA THR A 120 9.37 24.74 10.97
C THR A 120 9.77 24.41 9.52
N GLN A 121 9.84 25.41 8.64
CA GLN A 121 10.26 25.23 7.26
C GLN A 121 11.73 24.76 7.16
N GLU A 122 12.63 25.33 7.97
CA GLU A 122 14.03 24.92 8.04
C GLU A 122 14.17 23.47 8.50
N LYS A 123 13.46 23.08 9.57
CA LYS A 123 13.44 21.69 10.05
C LYS A 123 12.86 20.74 8.99
N ASN A 124 11.82 21.13 8.27
CA ASN A 124 11.27 20.35 7.16
C ASN A 124 12.28 20.18 6.02
N ASN A 125 13.06 21.20 5.69
CA ASN A 125 14.11 21.10 4.69
C ASN A 125 15.22 20.13 5.14
N GLU A 126 15.60 20.17 6.42
CA GLU A 126 16.59 19.23 6.97
C GLU A 126 16.06 17.78 6.98
N ILE A 127 14.79 17.57 7.32
CA ILE A 127 14.14 16.26 7.20
C ILE A 127 14.21 15.75 5.76
N ARG A 128 13.92 16.60 4.77
CA ARG A 128 14.03 16.23 3.34
C ARG A 128 15.46 15.89 2.95
N ARG A 129 16.44 16.67 3.42
CA ARG A 129 17.87 16.42 3.17
C ARG A 129 18.31 15.07 3.73
N LEU A 130 18.01 14.81 5.00
CA LEU A 130 18.30 13.54 5.66
C LEU A 130 17.57 12.37 4.98
N THR A 131 16.33 12.57 4.55
CA THR A 131 15.57 11.54 3.82
C THR A 131 16.26 11.17 2.51
N ALA A 132 16.77 12.16 1.77
CA ALA A 132 17.52 11.91 0.54
C ALA A 132 18.84 11.15 0.82
N GLU A 133 19.58 11.55 1.85
CA GLU A 133 20.82 10.88 2.26
C GLU A 133 20.58 9.42 2.67
N ILE A 134 19.51 9.14 3.42
CA ILE A 134 19.09 7.78 3.75
C ILE A 134 18.81 6.96 2.50
N LEU A 135 18.14 7.54 1.49
CA LEU A 135 17.85 6.84 0.24
C LEU A 135 19.14 6.52 -0.54
N THR A 136 20.09 7.45 -0.59
CA THR A 136 21.40 7.22 -1.20
C THR A 136 22.14 6.07 -0.50
N ILE A 137 22.28 6.13 0.82
CA ILE A 137 22.96 5.07 1.60
C ILE A 137 22.27 3.72 1.43
N LYS A 138 20.93 3.68 1.40
CA LYS A 138 20.18 2.44 1.13
C LYS A 138 20.47 1.88 -0.26
N SER A 139 20.55 2.73 -1.28
CA SER A 139 20.89 2.28 -2.64
C SER A 139 22.32 1.76 -2.73
N GLU A 140 23.27 2.38 -2.01
CA GLU A 140 24.64 1.89 -1.91
C GLU A 140 24.72 0.55 -1.19
N LEU A 141 23.97 0.40 -0.08
CA LEU A 141 23.88 -0.87 0.65
C LEU A 141 23.35 -1.99 -0.24
N ALA A 142 22.27 -1.75 -1.00
CA ALA A 142 21.72 -2.75 -1.93
C ALA A 142 22.74 -3.15 -3.02
N ARG A 143 23.52 -2.18 -3.54
CA ARG A 143 24.61 -2.47 -4.48
C ARG A 143 25.69 -3.35 -3.84
N PHE A 144 26.06 -3.08 -2.59
CA PHE A 144 27.02 -3.92 -1.87
C PHE A 144 26.46 -5.32 -1.60
N GLU A 145 25.16 -5.46 -1.31
CA GLU A 145 24.48 -6.75 -1.16
C GLU A 145 24.53 -7.58 -2.45
N GLU A 146 24.27 -6.97 -3.61
CA GLU A 146 24.40 -7.61 -4.92
C GLU A 146 25.84 -8.11 -5.16
N ILE A 147 26.83 -7.25 -4.92
CA ILE A 147 28.24 -7.62 -5.03
C ILE A 147 28.62 -8.76 -4.08
N LEU A 148 28.08 -8.78 -2.85
CA LEU A 148 28.29 -9.88 -1.91
C LEU A 148 27.69 -11.19 -2.40
N VAL A 149 26.54 -11.15 -3.08
CA VAL A 149 25.96 -12.33 -3.72
C VAL A 149 26.88 -12.85 -4.82
N ASP A 150 27.41 -11.97 -5.67
CA ASP A 150 28.37 -12.36 -6.71
C ASP A 150 29.64 -12.99 -6.12
N TYR A 151 30.22 -12.41 -5.07
CA TYR A 151 31.40 -12.99 -4.41
C TYR A 151 31.12 -14.35 -3.78
N LYS A 152 29.93 -14.58 -3.22
CA LYS A 152 29.53 -15.91 -2.73
C LYS A 152 29.42 -16.91 -3.88
N ASN A 153 28.84 -16.50 -5.00
CA ASN A 153 28.75 -17.33 -6.20
C ASN A 153 30.14 -17.65 -6.77
N TYR A 154 31.06 -16.68 -6.78
CA TYR A 154 32.45 -16.90 -7.19
C TYR A 154 33.17 -17.84 -6.24
N LYS A 155 33.00 -17.69 -4.92
CA LYS A 155 33.55 -18.61 -3.93
C LYS A 155 33.07 -20.05 -4.17
N ASP A 156 31.78 -20.23 -4.39
CA ASP A 156 31.18 -21.54 -4.67
C ASP A 156 31.69 -22.13 -6.00
N LEU A 157 31.84 -21.29 -7.03
CA LEU A 157 32.41 -21.70 -8.32
C LEU A 157 33.87 -22.15 -8.16
N LEU A 158 34.71 -21.34 -7.50
CA LEU A 158 36.11 -21.67 -7.24
C LEU A 158 36.23 -22.97 -6.45
N PHE A 159 35.37 -23.18 -5.45
CA PHE A 159 35.34 -24.43 -4.70
C PHE A 159 35.01 -25.64 -5.59
N LYS A 160 34.06 -25.52 -6.51
CA LYS A 160 33.69 -26.60 -7.46
C LYS A 160 34.78 -26.88 -8.50
N LEU A 161 35.50 -25.85 -8.93
CA LEU A 161 36.62 -25.96 -9.88
C LEU A 161 37.91 -26.47 -9.23
N SER A 162 38.02 -26.36 -7.90
CA SER A 162 39.17 -26.90 -7.17
C SER A 162 39.24 -28.43 -7.29
N PRO A 163 40.42 -29.05 -7.33
CA PRO A 163 40.55 -30.50 -7.48
C PRO A 163 39.81 -31.31 -6.40
N PRO A 164 39.26 -32.51 -6.72
CA PRO A 164 38.50 -33.34 -5.77
C PRO A 164 39.30 -33.69 -4.50
N GLU A 165 40.59 -34.02 -4.66
CA GLU A 165 41.51 -34.33 -3.56
C GLU A 165 41.61 -33.17 -2.55
N TRP A 166 41.60 -31.93 -3.06
CA TRP A 166 41.63 -30.72 -2.26
C TRP A 166 40.28 -30.43 -1.60
N GLN A 167 39.16 -30.62 -2.33
CA GLN A 167 37.81 -30.48 -1.79
C GLN A 167 37.55 -31.46 -0.62
N GLU A 168 38.03 -32.69 -0.73
CA GLU A 168 37.88 -33.75 0.26
C GLU A 168 38.74 -33.51 1.51
N ALA A 169 39.98 -33.05 1.34
CA ALA A 169 40.84 -32.62 2.44
C ALA A 169 40.19 -31.48 3.25
N GLN A 170 39.56 -30.53 2.56
CA GLN A 170 38.90 -29.40 3.22
C GLN A 170 37.61 -29.82 3.96
N ARG A 171 36.83 -30.74 3.40
CA ARG A 171 35.66 -31.32 4.09
C ARG A 171 36.06 -32.16 5.31
N SER A 172 37.20 -32.85 5.24
CA SER A 172 37.72 -33.67 6.34
C SER A 172 38.20 -32.82 7.52
N ASN A 173 38.81 -31.65 7.25
CA ASN A 173 39.19 -30.68 8.28
C ASN A 173 37.97 -30.10 9.03
N VAL A 174 36.88 -29.77 8.33
CA VAL A 174 35.64 -29.24 8.95
C VAL A 174 34.93 -30.26 9.85
N ILE A 175 35.06 -31.55 9.55
CA ILE A 175 34.46 -32.65 10.35
C ILE A 175 35.27 -32.89 11.64
N SER A 176 36.59 -32.69 11.63
CA SER A 176 37.46 -32.81 12.81
C SER A 176 37.17 -31.75 13.87
N CYS A 177 36.82 -30.52 13.48
CA CYS A 177 36.58 -29.40 14.40
C CYS A 177 35.23 -29.43 15.15
N LYS A 178 34.28 -30.29 14.78
CA LYS A 178 32.96 -30.39 15.46
C LYS A 178 32.92 -31.35 16.67
N GLY A 179 34.08 -31.90 17.08
CA GLY A 179 34.19 -32.94 18.11
C GLY A 179 34.21 -32.48 19.59
N THR A 180 34.28 -31.18 19.89
CA THR A 180 34.34 -30.70 21.28
C THR A 180 33.26 -29.65 21.57
N LYS A 181 32.44 -29.97 22.58
CA LYS A 181 31.20 -29.28 22.96
C LYS A 181 31.43 -27.97 23.72
N GLU A 182 30.39 -27.14 23.65
CA GLU A 182 29.87 -26.22 24.67
C GLU A 182 30.72 -24.99 25.04
N ASP A 183 30.32 -23.83 24.49
CA ASP A 183 30.23 -22.61 25.29
C ASP A 183 29.24 -21.61 24.65
N GLN A 184 28.18 -21.30 25.40
CA GLN A 184 27.16 -20.32 25.05
C GLN A 184 27.67 -18.91 25.36
N ASN A 185 28.65 -18.40 24.62
CA ASN A 185 28.86 -16.96 24.40
C ASN A 185 30.02 -16.74 23.42
N ARG A 186 29.77 -16.89 22.12
CA ARG A 186 30.74 -16.48 21.11
C ARG A 186 30.10 -15.46 20.19
N GLU A 187 30.51 -14.22 20.38
CA GLU A 187 30.67 -13.26 19.28
C GLU A 187 31.14 -14.02 18.05
N LEU A 188 30.44 -13.80 16.94
CA LEU A 188 30.77 -14.34 15.62
C LEU A 188 32.18 -13.87 15.23
N LYS A 189 33.19 -14.60 15.70
CA LYS A 189 34.55 -14.50 15.22
C LYS A 189 34.61 -15.23 13.89
N ASP A 190 34.58 -14.41 12.84
CA ASP A 190 34.81 -14.72 11.44
C ASP A 190 36.28 -15.15 11.20
N THR A 191 36.71 -16.22 11.86
CA THR A 191 38.12 -16.68 11.83
C THR A 191 38.24 -18.15 11.48
N ASP A 192 37.59 -18.57 10.40
CA ASP A 192 37.98 -19.78 9.66
C ASP A 192 37.55 -19.58 8.20
N GLU A 193 38.20 -18.64 7.51
CA GLU A 193 38.09 -18.57 6.06
C GLU A 193 39.05 -19.63 5.49
N PRO A 194 38.54 -20.72 4.85
CA PRO A 194 39.41 -21.74 4.30
C PRO A 194 40.26 -21.11 3.19
N GLU A 195 41.57 -21.37 3.22
CA GLU A 195 42.52 -20.95 2.19
C GLU A 195 41.98 -21.37 0.81
N LEU A 196 42.05 -20.48 -0.19
CA LEU A 196 41.57 -20.78 -1.54
C LEU A 196 42.62 -21.62 -2.29
N TYR A 197 42.17 -22.59 -3.09
CA TYR A 197 43.08 -23.40 -3.92
C TYR A 197 43.82 -22.54 -4.95
N PHE A 198 43.09 -21.65 -5.63
CA PHE A 198 43.65 -20.74 -6.61
C PHE A 198 44.28 -19.53 -5.91
N THR A 199 45.58 -19.35 -6.12
CA THR A 199 46.38 -18.26 -5.51
C THR A 199 46.67 -17.12 -6.48
N ASP A 200 46.61 -17.39 -7.78
CA ASP A 200 46.80 -16.42 -8.86
C ASP A 200 45.63 -16.51 -9.84
N PRO A 201 44.95 -15.39 -10.19
CA PRO A 201 43.85 -15.39 -11.17
C PRO A 201 44.19 -16.04 -12.51
N GLN A 202 45.46 -16.02 -12.92
CA GLN A 202 45.90 -16.66 -14.17
C GLN A 202 45.67 -18.19 -14.14
N GLN A 203 45.81 -18.84 -12.98
CA GLN A 203 45.60 -20.29 -12.83
C GLN A 203 44.18 -20.71 -13.23
N LEU A 204 43.18 -19.88 -12.89
CA LEU A 204 41.79 -20.13 -13.27
C LEU A 204 41.58 -19.93 -14.77
N LEU A 205 42.21 -18.91 -15.35
CA LEU A 205 42.11 -18.61 -16.78
C LEU A 205 42.76 -19.70 -17.62
N ASP A 206 43.92 -20.20 -17.18
CA ASP A 206 44.63 -21.31 -17.83
C ASP A 206 43.78 -22.59 -17.77
N LEU A 207 43.22 -22.91 -16.60
CA LEU A 207 42.30 -24.06 -16.44
C LEU A 207 41.07 -23.95 -17.35
N MET A 208 40.45 -22.77 -17.41
CA MET A 208 39.29 -22.55 -18.28
C MET A 208 39.67 -22.65 -19.76
N THR A 209 40.85 -22.19 -20.13
CA THR A 209 41.38 -22.31 -21.50
C THR A 209 41.60 -23.76 -21.87
N GLU A 210 42.22 -24.55 -20.99
CA GLU A 210 42.43 -25.99 -21.20
C GLU A 210 41.09 -26.74 -21.30
N LEU A 211 40.15 -26.50 -20.38
CA LEU A 211 38.81 -27.10 -20.44
C LEU A 211 38.08 -26.72 -21.74
N THR A 212 38.25 -25.49 -22.21
CA THR A 212 37.66 -25.04 -23.47
C THR A 212 38.27 -25.79 -24.65
N GLU A 213 39.59 -25.91 -24.70
CA GLU A 213 40.31 -26.66 -25.74
C GLU A 213 39.92 -28.14 -25.75
N GLN A 214 39.86 -28.78 -24.58
CA GLN A 214 39.41 -30.16 -24.42
C GLN A 214 37.96 -30.36 -24.92
N ASN A 215 37.04 -29.46 -24.54
CA ASN A 215 35.65 -29.52 -25.00
C ASN A 215 35.55 -29.35 -26.52
N LEU A 216 36.31 -28.43 -27.12
CA LEU A 216 36.36 -28.25 -28.56
C LEU A 216 36.89 -29.51 -29.28
N SER A 217 37.94 -30.13 -28.74
CA SER A 217 38.49 -31.39 -29.26
C SER A 217 37.49 -32.55 -29.17
N LEU A 218 36.74 -32.65 -28.06
CA LEU A 218 35.67 -33.64 -27.90
C LEU A 218 34.55 -33.44 -28.90
N ILE A 219 34.10 -32.20 -29.10
CA ILE A 219 33.08 -31.86 -30.11
C ILE A 219 33.58 -32.26 -31.49
N GLN A 220 34.80 -31.88 -31.87
CA GLN A 220 35.39 -32.22 -33.15
C GLN A 220 35.50 -33.75 -33.36
N ASN A 221 35.89 -34.50 -32.33
CA ASN A 221 35.93 -35.95 -32.39
C ASN A 221 34.53 -36.56 -32.54
N SER A 222 33.53 -36.05 -31.81
CA SER A 222 32.13 -36.48 -31.98
C SER A 222 31.66 -36.25 -33.40
N THR A 223 31.87 -35.04 -33.95
CA THR A 223 31.50 -34.71 -35.33
C THR A 223 32.21 -35.62 -36.34
N ARG A 224 33.51 -35.86 -36.17
CA ARG A 224 34.25 -36.78 -37.06
C ARG A 224 33.71 -38.22 -36.99
N VAL A 225 33.38 -38.70 -35.80
CA VAL A 225 32.78 -40.03 -35.62
C VAL A 225 31.40 -40.08 -36.26
N GLU A 226 30.57 -39.05 -36.06
CA GLU A 226 29.26 -38.89 -36.69
C GLU A 226 29.37 -38.93 -38.22
N GLU A 227 30.30 -38.18 -38.82
CA GLU A 227 30.55 -38.19 -40.27
C GLU A 227 30.97 -39.57 -40.77
N THR A 228 31.87 -40.28 -40.07
CA THR A 228 32.27 -41.64 -40.48
C THR A 228 31.11 -42.62 -40.36
N LEU A 229 30.25 -42.45 -39.36
CA LEU A 229 29.05 -43.26 -39.18
C LEU A 229 28.05 -43.01 -40.32
N GLU A 230 27.81 -41.76 -40.69
CA GLU A 230 26.97 -41.40 -41.84
C GLU A 230 27.49 -41.99 -43.14
N GLN A 231 28.81 -41.92 -43.37
CA GLN A 231 29.45 -42.54 -44.54
C GLN A 231 29.24 -44.06 -44.57
N LEU A 232 29.45 -44.75 -43.45
CA LEU A 232 29.23 -46.19 -43.33
C LEU A 232 27.75 -46.55 -43.55
N GLN A 233 26.83 -45.78 -43.00
CA GLN A 233 25.39 -45.96 -43.24
C GLN A 233 25.03 -45.78 -44.72
N GLN A 234 25.64 -44.80 -45.39
CA GLN A 234 25.43 -44.56 -46.81
C GLN A 234 26.01 -45.68 -47.68
N ILE A 235 27.21 -46.17 -47.37
CA ILE A 235 27.81 -47.34 -48.02
C ILE A 235 26.92 -48.56 -47.79
N HIS A 236 26.50 -48.83 -46.56
CA HIS A 236 25.59 -49.94 -46.24
C HIS A 236 24.28 -49.84 -47.04
N ARG A 237 23.67 -48.65 -47.13
CA ARG A 237 22.46 -48.43 -47.93
C ARG A 237 22.73 -48.67 -49.42
N CYS A 238 23.86 -48.22 -49.94
CA CYS A 238 24.26 -48.39 -51.34
C CYS A 238 24.57 -49.86 -51.68
N THR A 239 25.32 -50.56 -50.83
CA THR A 239 25.60 -52.01 -50.95
C THR A 239 24.33 -52.83 -50.84
N LYS A 240 23.42 -52.49 -49.92
CA LYS A 240 22.10 -53.12 -49.82
C LYS A 240 21.30 -52.93 -51.10
N LEU A 241 21.30 -51.74 -51.68
CA LEU A 241 20.63 -51.47 -52.94
C LEU A 241 21.32 -52.22 -54.10
N HIS A 242 22.65 -52.16 -54.19
CA HIS A 242 23.44 -52.84 -55.23
C HIS A 242 23.26 -54.35 -55.18
N LEU A 243 23.19 -54.97 -54.00
CA LEU A 243 22.85 -56.38 -53.87
C LEU A 243 21.49 -56.66 -54.50
N VAL A 244 20.47 -55.84 -54.21
CA VAL A 244 19.12 -55.96 -54.80
C VAL A 244 19.14 -55.75 -56.32
N THR A 245 19.97 -54.86 -56.87
CA THR A 245 20.02 -54.59 -58.32
C THR A 245 20.89 -55.57 -59.12
N PHE A 246 22.02 -56.02 -58.58
CA PHE A 246 22.87 -57.04 -59.22
C PHE A 246 22.25 -58.43 -59.11
N THR A 247 21.45 -58.69 -58.07
CA THR A 247 20.47 -59.78 -58.08
C THR A 247 19.20 -59.32 -58.80
N GLY A 248 19.31 -59.02 -60.10
CA GLY A 248 18.14 -58.97 -60.99
C GLY A 248 17.35 -60.29 -60.95
N PRO A 249 16.17 -60.38 -61.61
CA PRO A 249 15.05 -61.30 -61.28
C PRO A 249 15.30 -62.82 -61.34
N CYS A 250 16.54 -63.26 -61.54
CA CYS A 250 16.93 -64.66 -61.63
C CYS A 250 17.83 -65.03 -60.45
N ASN A 251 17.21 -65.31 -59.30
CA ASN A 251 17.73 -66.26 -58.30
C ASN A 251 16.57 -66.81 -57.47
N HIS A 252 15.97 -67.90 -57.97
CA HIS A 252 14.87 -68.63 -57.35
C HIS A 252 15.28 -69.48 -56.14
N PHE A 253 16.41 -69.19 -55.47
CA PHE A 253 16.93 -70.01 -54.35
C PHE A 253 17.66 -69.22 -53.25
N ALA A 254 17.21 -68.01 -52.94
CA ALA A 254 17.53 -67.36 -51.67
C ALA A 254 16.24 -66.83 -51.06
N TYR A 255 15.51 -67.69 -50.34
CA TYR A 255 14.46 -67.21 -49.46
C TYR A 255 15.10 -66.24 -48.46
N PRO A 256 14.65 -64.98 -48.37
CA PRO A 256 15.18 -64.07 -47.37
C PRO A 256 14.87 -64.69 -46.00
N GLN A 257 15.91 -64.89 -45.19
CA GLN A 257 15.79 -65.40 -43.83
C GLN A 257 14.73 -64.61 -43.05
N ASP A 258 14.59 -63.31 -43.35
CA ASP A 258 13.59 -62.40 -42.80
C ASP A 258 12.15 -62.78 -43.16
N VAL A 259 11.87 -63.24 -44.39
CA VAL A 259 10.53 -63.69 -44.80
C VAL A 259 10.15 -65.01 -44.10
N LEU A 260 11.13 -65.90 -43.91
CA LEU A 260 10.93 -67.12 -43.13
C LEU A 260 10.72 -66.81 -41.64
N LEU A 261 11.47 -65.85 -41.09
CA LEU A 261 11.32 -65.37 -39.72
C LEU A 261 9.94 -64.73 -39.49
N ASP A 262 9.45 -63.95 -40.44
CA ASP A 262 8.13 -63.33 -40.37
C ASP A 262 7.02 -64.39 -40.43
N ALA A 263 7.09 -65.32 -41.39
CA ALA A 263 6.14 -66.44 -41.50
C ALA A 263 6.16 -67.34 -40.26
N LEU A 264 7.35 -67.60 -39.70
CA LEU A 264 7.50 -68.33 -38.44
C LEU A 264 6.90 -67.56 -37.27
N SER A 265 7.14 -66.24 -37.18
CA SER A 265 6.60 -65.40 -36.11
C SER A 265 5.08 -65.35 -36.14
N GLU A 266 4.48 -65.30 -37.34
CA GLU A 266 3.04 -65.32 -37.55
C GLU A 266 2.45 -66.67 -37.16
N LYS A 267 3.10 -67.78 -37.56
CA LYS A 267 2.64 -69.12 -37.19
C LYS A 267 2.77 -69.38 -35.69
N VAL A 268 3.86 -68.93 -35.06
CA VAL A 268 4.04 -68.99 -33.59
C VAL A 268 2.96 -68.17 -32.89
N ALA A 269 2.60 -67.00 -33.42
CA ALA A 269 1.52 -66.19 -32.87
C ALA A 269 0.15 -66.89 -32.99
N GLU A 270 -0.12 -67.57 -34.10
CA GLU A 270 -1.34 -68.38 -34.27
C GLU A 270 -1.41 -69.52 -33.26
N VAL A 271 -0.33 -70.30 -33.12
CA VAL A 271 -0.28 -71.42 -32.17
C VAL A 271 -0.42 -70.92 -30.74
N HIS A 272 0.24 -69.83 -30.37
CA HIS A 272 0.12 -69.22 -29.05
C HIS A 272 -1.33 -68.85 -28.72
N ARG A 273 -2.05 -68.21 -29.67
CA ARG A 273 -3.48 -67.87 -29.49
C ARG A 273 -4.34 -69.12 -29.26
N SER A 274 -4.06 -70.20 -30.00
CA SER A 274 -4.85 -71.44 -29.89
C SER A 274 -4.59 -72.25 -28.61
N CYS A 275 -3.36 -72.22 -28.08
CA CYS A 275 -2.92 -73.15 -27.04
C CYS A 275 -2.82 -72.53 -25.63
N VAL A 276 -2.58 -71.21 -25.55
CA VAL A 276 -2.22 -70.53 -24.29
C VAL A 276 -3.28 -69.51 -23.87
N ASP A 277 -3.54 -68.47 -24.68
CA ASP A 277 -4.53 -67.41 -24.36
C ASP A 277 -4.91 -66.60 -25.62
N ASP A 278 -6.18 -66.16 -25.72
CA ASP A 278 -6.73 -65.41 -26.87
C ASP A 278 -6.58 -63.88 -26.72
N ARG A 279 -5.96 -63.43 -25.61
CA ARG A 279 -5.77 -62.00 -25.30
C ARG A 279 -4.56 -61.44 -26.04
N MET A 280 -4.71 -60.25 -26.65
CA MET A 280 -3.62 -59.53 -27.34
C MET A 280 -2.56 -59.00 -26.36
N THR A 281 -1.67 -59.88 -25.88
CA THR A 281 -0.43 -59.48 -25.22
C THR A 281 0.67 -59.26 -26.26
N LYS A 282 1.28 -58.07 -26.31
CA LYS A 282 2.41 -57.74 -27.20
C LYS A 282 3.70 -58.46 -26.74
N LEU A 283 3.72 -59.79 -26.87
CA LEU A 283 4.86 -60.63 -26.54
C LEU A 283 5.74 -60.86 -27.77
N ASN A 284 7.05 -60.92 -27.56
CA ASN A 284 8.00 -61.28 -28.62
C ASN A 284 7.88 -62.78 -28.99
N THR A 285 8.44 -63.18 -30.13
CA THR A 285 8.32 -64.56 -30.64
C THR A 285 8.91 -65.60 -29.69
N LEU A 286 10.00 -65.27 -28.99
CA LEU A 286 10.65 -66.17 -28.04
C LEU A 286 9.80 -66.37 -26.78
N GLU A 287 9.24 -65.30 -26.23
CA GLU A 287 8.31 -65.33 -25.10
C GLU A 287 7.06 -66.16 -25.41
N LYS A 288 6.51 -66.02 -26.63
CA LYS A 288 5.39 -66.85 -27.11
C LYS A 288 5.76 -68.33 -27.15
N LEU A 289 6.95 -68.67 -27.63
CA LEU A 289 7.44 -70.05 -27.67
C LEU A 289 7.62 -70.62 -26.25
N THR A 290 8.22 -69.87 -25.33
CA THR A 290 8.39 -70.31 -23.94
C THR A 290 7.05 -70.55 -23.24
N ASN A 291 6.03 -69.74 -23.52
CA ASN A 291 4.69 -69.94 -22.98
C ASN A 291 4.01 -71.20 -23.54
N ILE A 292 4.16 -71.45 -24.84
CA ILE A 292 3.66 -72.67 -25.48
C ILE A 292 4.35 -73.90 -24.87
N GLU A 293 5.67 -73.86 -24.72
CA GLU A 293 6.47 -74.93 -24.12
C GLU A 293 6.00 -75.22 -22.69
N LYS A 294 5.89 -74.19 -21.85
CA LYS A 294 5.39 -74.32 -20.47
C LYS A 294 4.00 -74.96 -20.42
N ARG A 295 3.09 -74.57 -21.34
CA ARG A 295 1.76 -75.18 -21.42
C ARG A 295 1.82 -76.64 -21.84
N LEU A 296 2.66 -76.99 -22.81
CA LEU A 296 2.88 -78.36 -23.25
C LEU A 296 3.44 -79.23 -22.13
N SER A 297 4.43 -78.74 -21.37
CA SER A 297 4.98 -79.45 -20.22
C SER A 297 3.91 -79.74 -19.16
N LEU A 298 3.06 -78.76 -18.83
CA LEU A 298 1.96 -78.95 -17.89
C LEU A 298 0.94 -79.98 -18.38
N LEU A 299 0.60 -79.96 -19.67
CA LEU A 299 -0.30 -80.94 -20.27
C LEU A 299 0.31 -82.35 -20.24
N LEU A 300 1.58 -82.50 -20.58
CA LEU A 300 2.29 -83.78 -20.54
C LEU A 300 2.37 -84.34 -19.12
N GLN A 301 2.66 -83.50 -18.14
CA GLN A 301 2.66 -83.89 -16.72
C GLN A 301 1.25 -84.29 -16.23
N SER A 302 0.21 -83.61 -16.71
CA SER A 302 -1.18 -84.01 -16.44
C SER A 302 -1.56 -85.34 -17.10
N LEU A 303 -0.96 -85.68 -18.23
CA LEU A 303 -1.17 -86.93 -18.97
C LEU A 303 -0.45 -88.10 -18.28
N GLU A 304 0.75 -87.85 -17.76
CA GLU A 304 1.58 -88.85 -17.08
C GLU A 304 1.06 -89.19 -15.67
N SER A 305 0.31 -88.28 -15.04
CA SER A 305 -0.32 -88.50 -13.73
C SER A 305 -1.71 -89.18 -13.82
N ILE A 306 -2.18 -89.54 -15.02
CA ILE A 306 -3.45 -90.26 -15.19
C ILE A 306 -3.26 -91.74 -14.83
N PRO A 307 -4.07 -92.30 -13.91
CA PRO A 307 -4.00 -93.72 -13.57
C PRO A 307 -4.28 -94.64 -14.77
N GLU A 308 -3.55 -95.75 -14.87
CA GLU A 308 -3.57 -96.68 -16.01
C GLU A 308 -4.98 -97.17 -16.38
N GLU A 309 -5.85 -97.42 -15.40
CA GLU A 309 -7.25 -97.84 -15.64
C GLU A 309 -8.08 -96.77 -16.38
N LYS A 310 -7.88 -95.50 -16.03
CA LYS A 310 -8.58 -94.37 -16.63
C LYS A 310 -8.02 -94.07 -18.01
N LEU A 311 -6.71 -94.28 -18.19
CA LEU A 311 -6.02 -94.17 -19.47
C LEU A 311 -6.53 -95.24 -20.46
N GLU A 312 -6.71 -96.48 -20.00
CA GLU A 312 -7.20 -97.59 -20.84
C GLU A 312 -8.67 -97.38 -21.26
N LEU A 313 -9.51 -96.84 -20.37
CA LEU A 313 -10.88 -96.44 -20.70
C LEU A 313 -10.90 -95.31 -21.74
N MET A 314 -10.04 -94.29 -21.58
CA MET A 314 -9.96 -93.15 -22.49
C MET A 314 -9.37 -93.55 -23.86
N LYS A 315 -8.39 -94.48 -23.89
CA LYS A 315 -7.90 -95.11 -25.12
C LYS A 315 -9.02 -95.89 -25.81
N LYS A 316 -9.81 -96.72 -25.09
CA LYS A 316 -10.96 -97.42 -25.68
C LYS A 316 -12.00 -96.46 -26.25
N ILE A 317 -12.32 -95.37 -25.55
CA ILE A 317 -13.26 -94.35 -26.03
C ILE A 317 -12.69 -93.65 -27.27
N LYS A 318 -11.44 -93.19 -27.23
CA LYS A 318 -10.78 -92.52 -28.36
C LYS A 318 -10.58 -93.44 -29.57
N ASP A 319 -10.29 -94.72 -29.35
CA ASP A 319 -10.20 -95.74 -30.40
C ASP A 319 -11.59 -96.14 -30.90
N SER A 320 -12.63 -96.08 -30.07
CA SER A 320 -14.01 -96.23 -30.55
C SER A 320 -14.43 -95.04 -31.41
N GLU A 321 -14.02 -93.82 -31.05
CA GLU A 321 -14.28 -92.59 -31.79
C GLU A 321 -13.49 -92.53 -33.11
N ARG A 322 -12.21 -92.95 -33.10
CA ARG A 322 -11.43 -93.16 -34.32
C ARG A 322 -12.08 -94.23 -35.18
N ARG A 323 -12.49 -95.36 -34.60
CA ARG A 323 -13.18 -96.41 -35.37
C ARG A 323 -14.51 -95.93 -35.94
N THR A 324 -15.28 -95.04 -35.30
CA THR A 324 -16.48 -94.44 -35.91
C THR A 324 -16.16 -93.37 -36.96
N ARG A 325 -15.08 -92.60 -36.80
CA ARG A 325 -14.60 -91.67 -37.85
C ARG A 325 -14.03 -92.39 -39.08
N TYR A 326 -13.55 -93.63 -38.94
CA TYR A 326 -12.93 -94.43 -40.02
C TYR A 326 -13.69 -95.73 -40.39
N CYS A 327 -14.82 -96.05 -39.75
CA CYS A 327 -15.70 -97.15 -40.18
C CYS A 327 -16.53 -96.70 -41.38
N VAL A 328 -16.11 -97.13 -42.56
CA VAL A 328 -17.03 -97.31 -43.68
C VAL A 328 -17.98 -98.45 -43.29
N PRO A 329 -19.31 -98.27 -43.32
CA PRO A 329 -20.25 -99.31 -42.91
C PRO A 329 -20.15 -100.57 -43.79
N GLN A 330 -20.26 -101.74 -43.16
CA GLN A 330 -19.91 -103.07 -43.69
C GLN A 330 -20.83 -103.59 -44.82
N TRP A 331 -21.73 -102.77 -45.37
CA TRP A 331 -22.53 -103.09 -46.56
C TRP A 331 -21.77 -102.87 -47.88
N LEU A 332 -20.55 -102.30 -47.84
CA LEU A 332 -19.72 -102.10 -49.03
C LEU A 332 -18.85 -103.31 -49.42
N ASN A 333 -18.88 -104.41 -48.66
CA ASN A 333 -18.11 -105.64 -48.92
C ASN A 333 -19.01 -106.85 -49.22
N ALA A 334 -20.10 -106.65 -49.95
CA ALA A 334 -20.84 -107.75 -50.59
C ALA A 334 -20.16 -108.13 -51.92
N PRO A 335 -20.04 -109.43 -52.26
CA PRO A 335 -19.51 -109.85 -53.56
C PRO A 335 -20.36 -109.30 -54.73
N PRO A 336 -19.77 -109.13 -55.93
CA PRO A 336 -20.42 -108.45 -57.07
C PRO A 336 -21.77 -109.05 -57.53
N SER A 337 -22.11 -110.28 -57.15
CA SER A 337 -23.40 -110.89 -57.50
C SER A 337 -24.60 -110.37 -56.69
N ALA A 338 -24.39 -109.67 -55.57
CA ALA A 338 -25.46 -109.15 -54.72
C ALA A 338 -25.85 -107.68 -55.01
N HIS A 339 -25.04 -106.94 -55.77
CA HIS A 339 -25.30 -105.53 -56.08
C HIS A 339 -26.45 -105.34 -57.11
N LEU A 340 -26.69 -106.31 -57.99
CA LEU A 340 -27.81 -106.28 -58.94
C LEU A 340 -29.19 -106.53 -58.29
N ALA A 341 -29.24 -107.12 -57.09
CA ALA A 341 -30.49 -107.37 -56.38
C ALA A 341 -30.99 -106.14 -55.61
N ILE A 342 -30.10 -105.22 -55.24
CA ILE A 342 -30.45 -104.04 -54.43
C ILE A 342 -30.96 -102.88 -55.31
N GLU A 343 -30.42 -102.68 -56.51
CA GLU A 343 -30.99 -101.71 -57.48
C GLU A 343 -32.41 -102.10 -57.93
N PHE A 344 -32.73 -103.41 -58.00
CA PHE A 344 -34.08 -103.87 -58.32
C PHE A 344 -35.11 -103.65 -57.21
N PHE A 345 -34.68 -103.57 -55.94
CA PHE A 345 -35.60 -103.40 -54.80
C PHE A 345 -35.82 -101.93 -54.40
N THR A 346 -34.87 -101.03 -54.67
CA THR A 346 -35.05 -99.59 -54.39
C THR A 346 -35.76 -98.84 -55.52
N CYS A 347 -35.71 -99.35 -56.76
CA CYS A 347 -36.47 -98.82 -57.89
C CYS A 347 -37.99 -99.14 -57.84
N LYS A 348 -38.46 -99.95 -56.87
CA LYS A 348 -39.89 -100.25 -56.66
C LYS A 348 -40.54 -99.51 -55.49
N LYS A 349 -39.85 -98.55 -54.86
CA LYS A 349 -40.40 -97.74 -53.75
C LYS A 349 -40.42 -96.23 -54.02
N THR A 350 -40.20 -95.82 -55.25
CA THR A 350 -40.57 -94.51 -55.80
C THR A 350 -41.27 -94.71 -57.14
N SER A 351 -42.44 -95.34 -57.07
CA SER A 351 -43.59 -95.06 -57.92
C SER A 351 -44.82 -94.97 -57.04
#